data_AF-A0A959VVW3-F1
#
_entry.id   AF-A0A959VVW3-F1
#
_cell.length_a   1.000
_cell.length_b   1.000
_cell.length_c   1.000
_cell.angle_alpha   90.00
_cell.angle_beta   90.00
_cell.angle_gamma   90.00
#
_symmetry.space_group_name_H-M   'P 1'
#
loop_
_entity.id
_entity.type
_entity.pdbx_description
1 polymer ?
#
loop_
_entity_poly.entity_id
_entity_poly.type
_entity_poly.pdbx_seq_one_letter_code
_entity_poly.pdbx_strand_id
1 'polypeptide(L)'
;MRIALGILAALASFGLIASSANAGATIQSDPNAYDYLPGPFVQDLGETATFDNSQSSALHDVKATGRGPDGGPLFYSNLIPGGQTTPVKGTEYLAAGTYPFFCTIHGSAMSGELVIDGSKGTIVSRPSVKAIILNQRLKKVRKSGVRVKVTAKTASSRVAVAARKGGALLGIKRGLNFTAGQSRTLTIPLTKAGRKAISKGKVVKISVKATVEFGKPSTANRKVR
;
A
#
# COMPACT_ATOMS: atom_id res chain seq x y z
N MET A 1 55.71 40.17 -21.08
CA MET A 1 54.51 40.58 -20.32
C MET A 1 53.48 39.47 -20.40
N ARG A 2 53.25 38.72 -19.31
CA ARG A 2 52.31 37.59 -19.23
C ARG A 2 51.12 38.04 -18.38
N ILE A 3 49.92 38.08 -18.95
CA ILE A 3 48.68 38.40 -18.24
C ILE A 3 48.06 37.07 -17.79
N ALA A 4 48.00 36.87 -16.48
CA ALA A 4 47.34 35.72 -15.86
C ALA A 4 45.84 36.05 -15.67
N LEU A 5 44.97 35.20 -16.22
CA LEU A 5 43.53 35.23 -16.00
C LEU A 5 43.21 34.35 -14.79
N GLY A 6 42.74 34.96 -13.70
CA GLY A 6 42.25 34.26 -12.51
C GLY A 6 40.82 33.77 -12.70
N ILE A 7 40.59 32.48 -12.48
CA ILE A 7 39.25 31.87 -12.46
C ILE A 7 38.77 31.86 -11.00
N LEU A 8 37.71 32.63 -10.69
CA LEU A 8 36.96 32.50 -9.45
C LEU A 8 36.09 31.23 -9.50
N ALA A 9 36.36 30.28 -8.62
CA ALA A 9 35.48 29.16 -8.34
C ALA A 9 34.46 29.58 -7.26
N ALA A 10 33.21 29.76 -7.64
CA ALA A 10 32.10 29.93 -6.70
C ALA A 10 31.65 28.55 -6.18
N LEU A 11 32.05 28.21 -4.95
CA LEU A 11 31.54 27.06 -4.21
C LEU A 11 30.13 27.39 -3.70
N ALA A 12 29.12 26.86 -4.38
CA ALA A 12 27.73 26.90 -3.90
C ALA A 12 27.53 25.78 -2.85
N SER A 13 27.55 26.15 -1.58
CA SER A 13 27.23 25.28 -0.46
C SER A 13 25.72 24.98 -0.46
N PHE A 14 25.30 23.83 -1.01
CA PHE A 14 23.96 23.31 -0.80
C PHE A 14 23.85 22.81 0.64
N GLY A 15 23.22 23.61 1.51
CA GLY A 15 22.85 23.19 2.86
C GLY A 15 21.83 22.06 2.80
N LEU A 16 22.27 20.84 3.05
CA LEU A 16 21.39 19.70 3.32
C LEU A 16 20.74 19.94 4.69
N ILE A 17 19.51 20.44 4.69
CA ILE A 17 18.66 20.43 5.89
C ILE A 17 18.29 18.96 6.12
N ALA A 18 19.08 18.27 6.94
CA ALA A 18 18.72 16.96 7.45
C ALA A 18 17.48 17.16 8.34
N SER A 19 16.30 16.85 7.80
CA SER A 19 15.10 16.73 8.60
C SER A 19 15.31 15.54 9.53
N SER A 20 15.43 15.78 10.84
CA SER A 20 15.37 14.71 11.83
C SER A 20 14.04 13.99 11.67
N ALA A 21 14.07 12.76 11.14
CA ALA A 21 12.92 11.89 11.19
C ALA A 21 12.65 11.59 12.66
N ASN A 22 11.53 12.06 13.20
CA ASN A 22 11.07 11.61 14.49
C ASN A 22 10.71 10.12 14.38
N ALA A 23 10.82 9.39 15.48
CA ALA A 23 10.40 8.01 15.53
C ALA A 23 8.87 7.99 15.68
N GLY A 24 8.18 7.20 14.86
CA GLY A 24 6.74 7.01 14.99
C GLY A 24 6.35 6.48 16.37
N ALA A 25 5.07 6.60 16.70
CA ALA A 25 4.55 6.21 18.02
C ALA A 25 4.86 4.75 18.34
N THR A 26 5.17 4.47 19.61
CA THR A 26 5.23 3.11 20.14
C THR A 26 3.92 2.79 20.86
N ILE A 27 3.12 1.92 20.26
CA ILE A 27 1.92 1.36 20.89
C ILE A 27 2.35 0.14 21.68
N GLN A 28 2.25 0.19 23.00
CA GLN A 28 2.73 -0.89 23.86
C GLN A 28 1.57 -1.66 24.51
N SER A 29 1.66 -2.99 24.55
CA SER A 29 0.76 -3.83 25.35
C SER A 29 1.02 -3.66 26.85
N ASP A 30 -0.03 -3.68 27.67
CA ASP A 30 0.13 -3.78 29.12
C ASP A 30 0.74 -5.16 29.48
N PRO A 31 1.79 -5.22 30.33
CA PRO A 31 2.40 -6.49 30.74
C PRO A 31 1.47 -7.36 31.61
N ASN A 32 0.55 -6.72 32.33
CA ASN A 32 -0.24 -7.31 33.41
C ASN A 32 -1.75 -7.37 33.09
N ALA A 33 -2.18 -6.75 31.99
CA ALA A 33 -3.57 -6.72 31.54
C ALA A 33 -3.69 -7.05 30.05
N TYR A 34 -4.86 -7.53 29.64
CA TYR A 34 -5.19 -7.68 28.21
C TYR A 34 -5.60 -6.33 27.60
N ASP A 35 -4.73 -5.32 27.74
CA ASP A 35 -4.96 -3.96 27.28
C ASP A 35 -3.69 -3.37 26.62
N TYR A 36 -3.81 -2.19 26.03
CA TYR A 36 -2.68 -1.33 25.71
C TYR A 36 -2.34 -0.45 26.92
N LEU A 37 -1.07 0.00 27.03
CA LEU A 37 -0.75 1.05 27.99
C LEU A 37 -1.55 2.34 27.70
N PRO A 38 -1.83 3.16 28.72
CA PRO A 38 -2.60 4.39 28.53
C PRO A 38 -2.00 5.33 27.48
N GLY A 39 -2.85 5.81 26.57
CA GLY A 39 -2.51 6.79 25.53
C GLY A 39 -2.68 8.26 25.96
N PRO A 40 -2.67 9.21 25.01
CA PRO A 40 -2.67 8.99 23.56
C PRO A 40 -1.29 8.57 23.02
N PHE A 41 -1.29 7.69 22.02
CA PHE A 41 -0.09 7.41 21.23
C PHE A 41 0.01 8.49 20.15
N VAL A 42 1.04 9.33 20.18
CA VAL A 42 1.17 10.49 19.28
C VAL A 42 2.34 10.28 18.32
N GLN A 43 2.14 10.58 17.04
CA GLN A 43 3.21 10.60 16.04
C GLN A 43 3.00 11.74 15.03
N ASP A 44 4.04 12.08 14.29
CA ASP A 44 4.00 13.11 13.25
C ASP A 44 3.51 12.52 11.91
N LEU A 45 3.28 13.39 10.92
CA LEU A 45 2.90 12.97 9.56
C LEU A 45 4.00 12.14 8.89
N GLY A 46 3.59 11.04 8.25
CA GLY A 46 4.48 10.22 7.43
C GLY A 46 5.21 9.11 8.18
N GLU A 47 4.99 8.99 9.49
CA GLU A 47 5.69 8.03 10.33
C GLU A 47 5.02 6.66 10.37
N THR A 48 5.83 5.61 10.49
CA THR A 48 5.33 4.26 10.75
C THR A 48 5.42 3.98 12.25
N ALA A 49 4.27 3.84 12.91
CA ALA A 49 4.21 3.43 14.31
C ALA A 49 4.77 2.01 14.49
N THR A 50 5.24 1.72 15.70
CA THR A 50 5.66 0.38 16.13
C THR A 50 4.67 -0.16 17.15
N PHE A 51 4.29 -1.43 17.01
CA PHE A 51 3.61 -2.17 18.06
C PHE A 51 4.65 -2.95 18.87
N ASP A 52 4.74 -2.65 20.16
CA ASP A 52 5.63 -3.29 21.12
C ASP A 52 4.83 -4.22 22.04
N ASN A 53 5.03 -5.52 21.84
CA ASN A 53 4.45 -6.58 22.65
C ASN A 53 5.53 -7.27 23.51
N SER A 54 6.68 -6.62 23.71
CA SER A 54 7.86 -7.24 24.32
C SER A 54 7.66 -7.56 25.80
N GLN A 55 6.83 -6.79 26.49
CA GLN A 55 6.57 -6.96 27.92
C GLN A 55 5.34 -7.84 28.22
N SER A 56 4.50 -8.13 27.23
CA SER A 56 3.38 -9.05 27.38
C SER A 56 3.83 -10.49 27.14
N SER A 57 3.10 -11.44 27.71
CA SER A 57 3.21 -12.88 27.40
C SER A 57 2.16 -13.36 26.39
N ALA A 58 1.13 -12.56 26.12
CA ALA A 58 0.00 -12.91 25.27
C ALA A 58 0.18 -12.44 23.82
N LEU A 59 -0.65 -12.98 22.93
CA LEU A 59 -0.67 -12.58 21.51
C LEU A 59 -1.48 -11.31 21.34
N HIS A 60 -0.93 -10.33 20.64
CA HIS A 60 -1.62 -9.06 20.39
C HIS A 60 -1.28 -8.50 19.01
N ASP A 61 -2.16 -7.64 18.53
CA ASP A 61 -1.98 -6.84 17.31
C ASP A 61 -2.56 -5.44 17.52
N VAL A 62 -2.39 -4.59 16.52
CA VAL A 62 -3.03 -3.29 16.39
C VAL A 62 -3.81 -3.28 15.09
N LYS A 63 -5.09 -2.93 15.14
CA LYS A 63 -5.93 -2.83 13.95
C LYS A 63 -6.86 -1.63 14.03
N ALA A 64 -6.80 -0.78 13.00
CA ALA A 64 -7.71 0.35 12.90
C ALA A 64 -9.18 -0.10 12.83
N THR A 65 -10.05 0.63 13.52
CA THR A 65 -11.51 0.48 13.36
C THR A 65 -11.98 0.99 11.99
N GLY A 66 -11.36 2.06 11.50
CA GLY A 66 -11.65 2.68 10.22
C GLY A 66 -11.13 1.86 9.03
N ARG A 67 -11.80 1.99 7.88
CA ARG A 67 -11.43 1.31 6.63
C ARG A 67 -10.65 2.21 5.68
N GLY A 68 -9.62 1.64 5.07
CA GLY A 68 -8.82 2.27 4.03
C GLY A 68 -9.46 2.17 2.63
N PRO A 69 -8.87 2.85 1.63
CA PRO A 69 -9.40 2.88 0.26
C PRO A 69 -9.42 1.53 -0.47
N ASP A 70 -8.67 0.54 0.02
CA ASP A 70 -8.68 -0.85 -0.46
C ASP A 70 -9.81 -1.68 0.14
N GLY A 71 -10.54 -1.14 1.12
CA GLY A 71 -11.59 -1.80 1.89
C GLY A 71 -11.07 -2.56 3.12
N GLY A 72 -9.76 -2.64 3.33
CA GLY A 72 -9.13 -3.18 4.53
C GLY A 72 -9.08 -2.16 5.68
N PRO A 73 -8.44 -2.47 6.82
CA PRO A 73 -8.18 -1.49 7.87
C PRO A 73 -7.34 -0.31 7.36
N LEU A 74 -7.52 0.88 7.93
CA LEU A 74 -6.69 2.06 7.60
C LEU A 74 -5.19 1.79 7.84
N PHE A 75 -4.89 1.09 8.92
CA PHE A 75 -3.58 0.58 9.32
C PHE A 75 -3.74 -0.70 10.14
N TYR A 76 -2.69 -1.51 10.20
CA TYR A 76 -2.64 -2.71 11.04
C TYR A 76 -1.21 -3.21 11.28
N SER A 77 -1.02 -3.96 12.36
CA SER A 77 0.20 -4.72 12.66
C SER A 77 -0.02 -6.23 12.39
N ASN A 78 1.06 -6.99 12.34
CA ASN A 78 0.91 -8.45 12.46
C ASN A 78 0.44 -8.80 13.89
N LEU A 79 -0.32 -9.91 14.02
CA LEU A 79 -0.53 -10.58 15.30
C LEU A 79 0.77 -11.27 15.70
N ILE A 80 1.34 -10.84 16.81
CA ILE A 80 2.64 -11.32 17.31
C ILE A 80 2.50 -11.87 18.73
N PRO A 81 3.29 -12.89 19.11
CA PRO A 81 3.35 -13.34 20.49
C PRO A 81 4.06 -12.31 21.38
N GLY A 82 4.00 -12.54 22.69
CA GLY A 82 4.78 -11.81 23.67
C GLY A 82 6.29 -11.85 23.37
N GLY A 83 7.03 -10.83 23.82
CA GLY A 83 8.47 -10.73 23.60
C GLY A 83 8.88 -10.20 22.23
N GLN A 84 7.95 -9.69 21.42
CA GLN A 84 8.22 -9.24 20.05
C GLN A 84 7.73 -7.81 19.78
N THR A 85 8.26 -7.21 18.71
CA THR A 85 7.77 -5.95 18.17
C THR A 85 7.50 -6.08 16.67
N THR A 86 6.61 -5.23 16.12
CA THR A 86 6.30 -5.25 14.68
C THR A 86 5.81 -3.87 14.22
N PRO A 87 6.05 -3.45 12.97
CA PRO A 87 5.52 -2.19 12.47
C PRO A 87 3.99 -2.22 12.32
N VAL A 88 3.35 -1.08 12.59
CA VAL A 88 1.94 -0.83 12.33
C VAL A 88 1.81 -0.18 10.95
N LYS A 89 1.70 -1.01 9.93
CA LYS A 89 1.68 -0.59 8.52
C LYS A 89 0.45 0.24 8.21
N GLY A 90 0.61 1.25 7.38
CA GLY A 90 -0.46 2.14 6.92
C GLY A 90 -0.61 3.41 7.75
N THR A 91 0.08 3.50 8.90
CA THR A 91 0.12 4.70 9.75
C THR A 91 0.84 5.87 9.05
N GLU A 92 1.80 5.56 8.18
CA GLU A 92 2.55 6.55 7.41
C GLU A 92 1.67 7.32 6.42
N TYR A 93 0.52 6.77 6.03
CA TYR A 93 -0.40 7.38 5.07
C TYR A 93 -1.58 8.13 5.72
N LEU A 94 -1.56 8.31 7.03
CA LEU A 94 -2.62 9.00 7.74
C LEU A 94 -2.47 10.52 7.60
N ALA A 95 -3.60 11.20 7.59
CA ALA A 95 -3.64 12.65 7.72
C ALA A 95 -3.63 13.01 9.21
N ALA A 96 -3.52 14.29 9.53
CA ALA A 96 -3.69 14.74 10.90
C ALA A 96 -5.08 14.34 11.45
N GLY A 97 -5.12 13.91 12.71
CA GLY A 97 -6.36 13.49 13.38
C GLY A 97 -6.16 12.33 14.35
N THR A 98 -7.26 11.89 14.96
CA THR A 98 -7.30 10.80 15.94
C THR A 98 -7.93 9.55 15.31
N TYR A 99 -7.26 8.41 15.48
CA TYR A 99 -7.64 7.15 14.86
C TYR A 99 -7.80 6.04 15.91
N PRO A 100 -9.03 5.60 16.20
CA PRO A 100 -9.27 4.51 17.13
C PRO A 100 -8.86 3.16 16.52
N PHE A 101 -8.21 2.34 17.34
CA PHE A 101 -7.78 0.99 17.01
C PHE A 101 -8.10 0.02 18.13
N PHE A 102 -7.97 -1.26 17.83
CA PHE A 102 -8.25 -2.35 18.76
C PHE A 102 -7.37 -3.56 18.48
N CYS A 103 -7.32 -4.49 19.43
CA CYS A 103 -6.72 -5.81 19.22
C CYS A 103 -7.75 -6.78 18.65
N THR A 104 -7.44 -7.45 17.55
CA THR A 104 -8.34 -8.36 16.83
C THR A 104 -8.90 -9.48 17.72
N ILE A 105 -8.14 -9.98 18.69
CA ILE A 105 -8.57 -11.10 19.54
C ILE A 105 -9.31 -10.68 20.80
N HIS A 106 -9.12 -9.43 21.27
CA HIS A 106 -9.80 -8.89 22.46
C HIS A 106 -10.88 -7.86 22.12
N GLY A 107 -11.07 -7.53 20.84
CA GLY A 107 -12.11 -6.62 20.39
C GLY A 107 -12.01 -5.25 21.06
N SER A 108 -13.16 -4.65 21.37
CA SER A 108 -13.22 -3.35 22.03
C SER A 108 -12.73 -3.34 23.48
N ALA A 109 -12.54 -4.51 24.12
CA ALA A 109 -12.01 -4.58 25.48
C ALA A 109 -10.52 -4.21 25.54
N MET A 110 -9.82 -4.23 24.41
CA MET A 110 -8.45 -3.76 24.25
C MET A 110 -8.42 -2.76 23.10
N SER A 111 -8.50 -1.48 23.42
CA SER A 111 -8.62 -0.41 22.44
C SER A 111 -7.80 0.81 22.82
N GLY A 112 -7.44 1.60 21.82
CA GLY A 112 -6.64 2.80 22.02
C GLY A 112 -6.80 3.78 20.88
N GLU A 113 -6.14 4.92 21.01
CA GLU A 113 -6.18 5.99 20.01
C GLU A 113 -4.76 6.36 19.57
N LEU A 114 -4.58 6.40 18.25
CA LEU A 114 -3.38 6.95 17.61
C LEU A 114 -3.70 8.37 17.14
N VAL A 115 -2.96 9.35 17.63
CA VAL A 115 -3.06 10.75 17.24
C VAL A 115 -1.94 11.08 16.26
N ILE A 116 -2.31 11.64 15.12
CA ILE A 116 -1.38 12.15 14.12
C ILE A 116 -1.32 13.67 14.26
N ASP A 117 -0.19 14.19 14.71
CA ASP A 117 0.09 15.62 14.75
C ASP A 117 0.38 16.13 13.34
N GLY A 118 -0.42 17.09 12.89
CA GLY A 118 -0.27 17.74 11.59
C GLY A 118 0.76 18.87 11.55
N SER A 119 1.32 19.27 12.70
CA SER A 119 2.27 20.39 12.80
C SER A 119 3.69 20.02 12.37
N LYS A 120 4.00 18.72 12.28
CA LYS A 120 5.32 18.17 11.96
C LYS A 120 5.22 17.00 10.98
N GLY A 121 6.35 16.65 10.39
CA GLY A 121 6.46 15.56 9.41
C GLY A 121 5.98 15.97 8.01
N THR A 122 5.82 14.99 7.13
CA THR A 122 5.36 15.21 5.75
C THR A 122 4.37 14.13 5.35
N ILE A 123 3.27 14.54 4.71
CA ILE A 123 2.24 13.61 4.23
C ILE A 123 2.86 12.63 3.23
N VAL A 124 2.78 11.34 3.53
CA VAL A 124 3.10 10.28 2.57
C VAL A 124 1.82 9.88 1.83
N SER A 125 1.85 9.99 0.50
CA SER A 125 0.72 9.59 -0.33
C SER A 125 0.52 8.07 -0.33
N ARG A 126 -0.73 7.62 -0.21
CA ARG A 126 -1.10 6.20 -0.32
C ARG A 126 -0.61 5.57 -1.64
N PRO A 127 -0.34 4.25 -1.66
CA PRO A 127 -0.08 3.52 -2.88
C PRO A 127 -1.21 3.69 -3.88
N SER A 128 -0.88 3.98 -5.15
CA SER A 128 -1.86 4.26 -6.18
C SER A 128 -1.39 3.74 -7.52
N VAL A 129 -2.19 2.86 -8.11
CA VAL A 129 -1.96 2.30 -9.45
C VAL A 129 -3.09 2.63 -10.40
N LYS A 130 -2.80 2.69 -11.69
CA LYS A 130 -3.78 2.81 -12.78
C LYS A 130 -3.59 1.65 -13.74
N ALA A 131 -4.65 0.86 -13.95
CA ALA A 131 -4.66 -0.22 -14.93
C ALA A 131 -5.45 0.17 -16.18
N ILE A 132 -4.94 -0.18 -17.36
CA ILE A 132 -5.60 0.02 -18.65
C ILE A 132 -5.50 -1.26 -19.46
N ILE A 133 -6.62 -1.73 -20.01
CA ILE A 133 -6.64 -2.85 -20.95
C ILE A 133 -6.20 -2.34 -22.32
N LEU A 134 -5.09 -2.85 -22.83
CA LEU A 134 -4.56 -2.44 -24.13
C LEU A 134 -5.48 -2.92 -25.26
N ASN A 135 -5.39 -2.25 -26.41
CA ASN A 135 -6.15 -2.67 -27.59
C ASN A 135 -5.64 -4.03 -28.08
N GLN A 136 -6.53 -5.02 -28.14
CA GLN A 136 -6.22 -6.37 -28.61
C GLN A 136 -7.44 -6.94 -29.33
N ARG A 137 -7.19 -7.81 -30.30
CA ARG A 137 -8.23 -8.68 -30.90
C ARG A 137 -8.53 -9.85 -29.98
N LEU A 138 -9.76 -10.34 -29.98
CA LEU A 138 -10.20 -11.47 -29.15
C LEU A 138 -9.39 -12.75 -29.46
N LYS A 139 -9.04 -12.97 -30.73
CA LYS A 139 -8.14 -14.07 -31.15
C LYS A 139 -6.78 -13.98 -30.44
N LYS A 140 -6.22 -12.78 -30.28
CA LYS A 140 -4.96 -12.57 -29.55
C LYS A 140 -5.14 -12.78 -28.06
N VAL A 141 -6.24 -12.30 -27.47
CA VAL A 141 -6.54 -12.58 -26.05
C VAL A 141 -6.63 -14.08 -25.78
N ARG A 142 -7.34 -14.84 -26.63
CA ARG A 142 -7.45 -16.30 -26.52
C ARG A 142 -6.09 -17.01 -26.64
N LYS A 143 -5.21 -16.52 -27.52
CA LYS A 143 -3.89 -17.11 -27.77
C LYS A 143 -2.87 -16.78 -26.68
N SER A 144 -2.75 -15.50 -26.29
CA SER A 144 -1.64 -15.01 -25.46
C SER A 144 -2.07 -14.42 -24.11
N GLY A 145 -3.36 -14.23 -23.86
CA GLY A 145 -3.87 -13.59 -22.65
C GLY A 145 -4.11 -12.08 -22.78
N VAL A 146 -4.52 -11.48 -21.67
CA VAL A 146 -4.96 -10.07 -21.60
C VAL A 146 -3.74 -9.19 -21.34
N ARG A 147 -3.47 -8.24 -22.23
CA ARG A 147 -2.43 -7.23 -22.06
C ARG A 147 -2.98 -6.03 -21.31
N VAL A 148 -2.31 -5.70 -20.22
CA VAL A 148 -2.69 -4.60 -19.33
C VAL A 148 -1.48 -3.70 -19.14
N LYS A 149 -1.62 -2.41 -19.38
CA LYS A 149 -0.64 -1.41 -18.93
C LYS A 149 -1.00 -1.01 -17.50
N VAL A 150 -0.05 -1.15 -16.59
CA VAL A 150 -0.16 -0.68 -15.21
C VAL A 150 0.84 0.45 -15.01
N THR A 151 0.36 1.56 -14.50
CA THR A 151 1.15 2.74 -14.15
C THR A 151 0.99 2.99 -12.66
N ALA A 152 2.08 3.03 -11.91
CA ALA A 152 2.08 3.40 -10.50
C ALA A 152 2.25 4.92 -10.39
N LYS A 153 1.29 5.61 -9.79
CA LYS A 153 1.38 7.06 -9.53
C LYS A 153 2.32 7.33 -8.35
N THR A 154 2.25 6.49 -7.32
CA THR A 154 3.15 6.47 -6.16
C THR A 154 3.86 5.11 -6.13
N ALA A 155 4.94 4.99 -5.35
CA ALA A 155 5.59 3.70 -5.16
C ALA A 155 4.57 2.66 -4.66
N SER A 156 4.60 1.46 -5.21
CA SER A 156 3.58 0.44 -4.97
C SER A 156 4.18 -0.95 -5.02
N SER A 157 4.14 -1.65 -3.88
CA SER A 157 4.63 -3.02 -3.74
C SER A 157 3.47 -4.02 -3.69
N ARG A 158 3.76 -5.29 -3.98
CA ARG A 158 2.79 -6.40 -3.89
C ARG A 158 1.50 -6.20 -4.70
N VAL A 159 1.57 -5.41 -5.78
CA VAL A 159 0.41 -5.14 -6.65
C VAL A 159 -0.08 -6.44 -7.27
N ALA A 160 -1.40 -6.64 -7.26
CA ALA A 160 -2.07 -7.75 -7.92
C ALA A 160 -3.00 -7.24 -9.02
N VAL A 161 -2.98 -7.90 -10.19
CA VAL A 161 -3.78 -7.52 -11.35
C VAL A 161 -4.55 -8.73 -11.83
N ALA A 162 -5.88 -8.70 -11.65
CA ALA A 162 -6.79 -9.77 -12.02
C ALA A 162 -7.65 -9.38 -13.22
N ALA A 163 -7.69 -10.21 -14.25
CA ALA A 163 -8.61 -10.09 -15.38
C ALA A 163 -9.81 -11.03 -15.20
N ARG A 164 -11.02 -10.55 -15.49
CA ARG A 164 -12.29 -11.27 -15.33
C ARG A 164 -13.23 -11.08 -16.51
N LYS A 165 -14.15 -12.03 -16.69
CA LYS A 165 -15.36 -11.92 -17.53
C LYS A 165 -16.57 -12.19 -16.64
N GLY A 166 -17.30 -11.16 -16.26
CA GLY A 166 -18.32 -11.30 -15.21
C GLY A 166 -17.68 -11.86 -13.93
N GLY A 167 -18.28 -12.91 -13.36
CA GLY A 167 -17.70 -13.63 -12.21
C GLY A 167 -16.48 -14.51 -12.53
N ALA A 168 -16.26 -14.87 -13.79
CA ALA A 168 -15.21 -15.83 -14.17
C ALA A 168 -13.81 -15.18 -14.14
N LEU A 169 -12.88 -15.78 -13.37
CA LEU A 169 -11.47 -15.40 -13.36
C LEU A 169 -10.78 -15.82 -14.66
N LEU A 170 -10.36 -14.85 -15.46
CA LEU A 170 -9.56 -15.10 -16.65
C LEU A 170 -8.12 -15.42 -16.27
N GLY A 171 -7.53 -14.65 -15.36
CA GLY A 171 -6.18 -14.85 -14.87
C GLY A 171 -5.76 -13.75 -13.91
N ILE A 172 -4.62 -13.95 -13.25
CA ILE A 172 -4.08 -13.01 -12.27
C ILE A 172 -2.54 -13.01 -12.30
N LYS A 173 -1.95 -11.83 -12.09
CA LYS A 173 -0.54 -11.67 -11.70
C LYS A 173 -0.47 -11.00 -10.34
N ARG A 174 0.47 -11.40 -9.48
CA ARG A 174 0.66 -10.91 -8.09
C ARG A 174 2.12 -10.57 -7.85
N GLY A 175 2.41 -9.94 -6.71
CA GLY A 175 3.79 -9.67 -6.27
C GLY A 175 4.52 -8.67 -7.15
N LEU A 176 3.79 -7.79 -7.84
CA LEU A 176 4.39 -6.82 -8.73
C LEU A 176 4.81 -5.58 -7.94
N ASN A 177 6.06 -5.17 -8.11
CA ASN A 177 6.60 -3.96 -7.49
C ASN A 177 6.85 -2.89 -8.56
N PHE A 178 6.55 -1.65 -8.19
CA PHE A 178 6.69 -0.48 -9.03
C PHE A 178 7.31 0.66 -8.24
N THR A 179 8.26 1.36 -8.86
CA THR A 179 8.68 2.69 -8.39
C THR A 179 7.63 3.73 -8.79
N ALA A 180 7.64 4.90 -8.13
CA ALA A 180 6.72 6.00 -8.47
C ALA A 180 6.89 6.42 -9.94
N GLY A 181 5.77 6.65 -10.63
CA GLY A 181 5.74 6.99 -12.06
C GLY A 181 5.96 5.80 -13.01
N GLN A 182 6.41 4.64 -12.52
CA GLN A 182 6.76 3.51 -13.39
C GLN A 182 5.54 2.94 -14.11
N SER A 183 5.72 2.65 -15.41
CA SER A 183 4.72 1.97 -16.24
C SER A 183 5.26 0.66 -16.78
N ARG A 184 4.48 -0.43 -16.66
CA ARG A 184 4.81 -1.73 -17.26
C ARG A 184 3.61 -2.28 -18.01
N THR A 185 3.87 -2.90 -19.15
CA THR A 185 2.87 -3.72 -19.84
C THR A 185 3.01 -5.15 -19.38
N LEU A 186 1.91 -5.72 -18.90
CA LEU A 186 1.82 -7.08 -18.37
C LEU A 186 0.93 -7.90 -19.29
N THR A 187 1.31 -9.16 -19.53
CA THR A 187 0.42 -10.15 -20.14
C THR A 187 -0.12 -11.05 -19.04
N ILE A 188 -1.43 -11.01 -18.80
CA ILE A 188 -2.12 -11.86 -17.84
C ILE A 188 -2.50 -13.16 -18.55
N PRO A 189 -1.84 -14.30 -18.21
CA PRO A 189 -2.14 -15.57 -18.85
C PRO A 189 -3.54 -16.04 -18.46
N LEU A 190 -4.21 -16.74 -19.38
CA LEU A 190 -5.52 -17.31 -19.11
C LEU A 190 -5.40 -18.63 -18.35
N THR A 191 -6.20 -18.79 -17.30
CA THR A 191 -6.45 -20.08 -16.63
C THR A 191 -7.26 -21.00 -17.55
N LYS A 192 -7.32 -22.31 -17.24
CA LYS A 192 -8.17 -23.27 -17.97
C LYS A 192 -9.64 -22.81 -17.99
N ALA A 193 -10.18 -22.43 -16.83
CA ALA A 193 -11.53 -21.89 -16.70
C ALA A 193 -11.71 -20.57 -17.48
N GLY A 194 -10.71 -19.68 -17.44
CA GLY A 194 -10.70 -18.43 -18.18
C GLY A 194 -10.77 -18.63 -19.70
N ARG A 195 -10.01 -19.58 -20.24
CA ARG A 195 -10.08 -19.96 -21.67
C ARG A 195 -11.46 -20.45 -22.05
N LYS A 196 -12.05 -21.34 -21.24
CA LYS A 196 -13.43 -21.83 -21.45
C LYS A 196 -14.43 -20.67 -21.45
N ALA A 197 -14.31 -19.74 -20.50
CA ALA A 197 -15.21 -18.60 -20.36
C ALA A 197 -15.23 -17.65 -21.57
N ILE A 198 -14.13 -17.55 -22.32
CA ILE A 198 -14.03 -16.67 -23.50
C ILE A 198 -13.99 -17.41 -24.83
N SER A 199 -14.18 -18.73 -24.83
CA SER A 199 -14.04 -19.59 -26.02
C SER A 199 -15.08 -19.28 -27.11
N LYS A 200 -16.31 -18.96 -26.70
CA LYS A 200 -17.45 -18.67 -27.58
C LYS A 200 -17.68 -17.16 -27.75
N GLY A 201 -18.39 -16.81 -28.81
CA GLY A 201 -18.81 -15.43 -29.11
C GLY A 201 -17.79 -14.61 -29.89
N LYS A 202 -18.29 -13.56 -30.55
CA LYS A 202 -17.51 -12.58 -31.33
C LYS A 202 -17.04 -11.39 -30.50
N VAL A 203 -17.62 -11.17 -29.32
CA VAL A 203 -17.30 -10.04 -28.44
C VAL A 203 -17.30 -10.50 -26.98
N VAL A 204 -16.29 -10.08 -26.21
CA VAL A 204 -16.19 -10.35 -24.77
C VAL A 204 -15.91 -9.06 -24.00
N LYS A 205 -16.72 -8.76 -22.97
CA LYS A 205 -16.41 -7.70 -22.00
C LYS A 205 -15.44 -8.24 -20.96
N ILE A 206 -14.23 -7.71 -20.94
CA ILE A 206 -13.18 -8.04 -19.96
C ILE A 206 -13.11 -6.90 -18.96
N SER A 207 -13.10 -7.24 -17.67
CA SER A 207 -12.76 -6.33 -16.58
C SER A 207 -11.39 -6.66 -16.03
N VAL A 208 -10.62 -5.64 -15.66
CA VAL A 208 -9.35 -5.78 -14.97
C VAL A 208 -9.41 -4.98 -13.69
N LYS A 209 -9.06 -5.59 -12.57
CA LYS A 209 -8.90 -4.94 -11.27
C LYS A 209 -7.44 -5.05 -10.85
N ALA A 210 -6.76 -3.92 -10.68
CA ALA A 210 -5.47 -3.82 -10.03
C ALA A 210 -5.67 -3.39 -8.57
N THR A 211 -5.10 -4.13 -7.64
CA THR A 211 -5.16 -3.87 -6.20
C THR A 211 -3.76 -3.71 -5.64
N VAL A 212 -3.62 -2.80 -4.69
CA VAL A 212 -2.42 -2.57 -3.90
C VAL A 212 -2.88 -2.31 -2.48
N GLU A 213 -2.11 -2.80 -1.51
CA GLU A 213 -2.39 -2.61 -0.10
C GLU A 213 -2.43 -1.12 0.26
N PHE A 214 -3.36 -0.72 1.13
CA PHE A 214 -3.61 0.65 1.56
C PHE A 214 -4.05 1.62 0.46
N GLY A 215 -4.18 1.15 -0.79
CA GLY A 215 -4.44 1.97 -1.96
C GLY A 215 -5.75 1.63 -2.68
N LYS A 216 -6.38 2.66 -3.27
CA LYS A 216 -7.65 2.47 -3.98
C LYS A 216 -7.46 1.55 -5.19
N PRO A 217 -8.28 0.49 -5.35
CA PRO A 217 -8.20 -0.38 -6.52
C PRO A 217 -8.49 0.37 -7.81
N SER A 218 -7.72 0.07 -8.85
CA SER A 218 -7.98 0.56 -10.20
C SER A 218 -8.74 -0.47 -11.01
N THR A 219 -9.84 -0.06 -11.62
CA THR A 219 -10.65 -0.93 -12.49
C THR A 219 -10.68 -0.39 -13.91
N ALA A 220 -10.52 -1.28 -14.89
CA ALA A 220 -10.69 -0.99 -16.31
C ALA A 220 -11.61 -2.03 -16.95
N ASN A 221 -12.45 -1.58 -17.87
CA ASN A 221 -13.36 -2.44 -18.63
C ASN A 221 -13.15 -2.24 -20.12
N ARG A 222 -13.18 -3.32 -20.90
CA ARG A 222 -13.08 -3.23 -22.37
C ARG A 222 -13.89 -4.33 -23.05
N LYS A 223 -14.64 -3.96 -24.08
CA LYS A 223 -15.19 -4.93 -25.05
C LYS A 223 -14.09 -5.28 -26.05
N VAL A 224 -13.78 -6.56 -26.17
CA VAL A 224 -12.77 -7.11 -27.07
C VAL A 224 -13.48 -7.89 -28.16
N ARG A 225 -13.17 -7.60 -29.43
CA ARG A 225 -13.73 -8.25 -30.62
C ARG A 225 -12.67 -9.09 -31.32
#